data_AF-A0A6L5Z707-F1
#
_entry.id   AF-A0A6L5Z707-F1
#
_cell.length_a   1.000
_cell.length_b   1.000
_cell.length_c   1.000
_cell.angle_alpha   90.00
_cell.angle_beta   90.00
_cell.angle_gamma   90.00
#
_symmetry.space_group_name_H-M   'P 1'
#
loop_
_entity.id
_entity.type
_entity.pdbx_description
1 polymer ?
#
loop_
_entity_poly.entity_id
_entity_poly.type
_entity_poly.pdbx_seq_one_letter_code
_entity_poly.pdbx_strand_id
1 'polypeptide(L)' 'MATYTVSTKSDLLSALSSASGGDEILLKSGNYGDLTLTQDFSSEVTIRAIDQYGA' A
#
# COMPACT_ATOMS: atom_id res chain seq x y z
N MET A 1 7.29 -9.22 -7.04
CA MET A 1 6.33 -9.60 -6.02
C MET A 1 6.99 -9.60 -4.65
N ALA A 2 7.13 -8.38 -4.13
CA ALA A 2 7.40 -8.10 -2.73
C ALA A 2 6.09 -7.73 -2.03
N THR A 3 6.04 -7.96 -0.72
CA THR A 3 4.91 -7.58 0.13
C THR A 3 5.37 -6.49 1.10
N TYR A 4 4.75 -5.32 1.03
CA TYR A 4 5.03 -4.18 1.88
C TYR A 4 3.96 -4.04 2.96
N THR A 5 4.32 -4.23 4.22
CA THR A 5 3.40 -3.98 5.33
C THR A 5 3.61 -2.57 5.86
N VAL A 6 2.57 -1.74 5.82
CA VAL A 6 2.64 -0.32 6.17
C VAL A 6 1.67 0.01 7.30
N SER A 7 2.09 0.85 8.24
CA SER A 7 1.29 1.27 9.41
C SER A 7 0.90 2.73 9.41
N THR A 8 1.55 3.53 8.57
CA THR A 8 1.36 4.98 8.53
C THR A 8 1.28 5.48 7.09
N LYS A 9 0.79 6.71 6.91
CA LYS A 9 0.82 7.42 5.63
C LYS A 9 2.24 7.52 5.05
N SER A 10 3.25 7.74 5.90
CA SER A 10 4.64 7.84 5.46
C SER A 10 5.20 6.50 4.97
N ASP A 11 4.83 5.41 5.65
CA ASP A 11 5.20 4.05 5.22
C ASP A 11 4.55 3.72 3.89
N LEU A 12 3.27 4.08 3.73
CA LEU A 12 2.51 3.88 2.50
C LEU A 12 3.15 4.61 1.32
N LEU A 13 3.52 5.88 1.49
CA LEU A 13 4.22 6.64 0.44
C LEU A 13 5.58 6.03 0.09
N SER A 14 6.36 5.61 1.10
CA SER A 14 7.66 4.98 0.89
C SER A 14 7.54 3.64 0.16
N ALA A 15 6.55 2.82 0.55
CA ALA A 15 6.25 1.55 -0.10
C ALA A 15 5.79 1.77 -1.53
N LEU A 16 4.92 2.74 -1.77
CA LEU A 16 4.44 3.10 -3.11
C LEU A 16 5.56 3.57 -4.03
N SER A 17 6.52 4.36 -3.53
CA SER A 17 7.69 4.78 -4.33
C SER A 17 8.68 3.65 -4.61
N SER A 18 8.62 2.56 -3.83
CA SER A 18 9.48 1.39 -4.01
C SER A 18 8.79 0.23 -4.72
N ALA A 19 7.46 0.27 -4.81
CA ALA A 19 6.65 -0.79 -5.39
C ALA A 19 6.86 -0.88 -6.89
N SER A 20 6.95 -2.11 -7.37
CA SER A 20 6.99 -2.43 -8.79
C SER A 20 5.73 -3.20 -9.18
N GLY A 21 5.44 -3.24 -10.48
CA GLY A 21 4.31 -3.99 -10.99
C GLY A 21 4.35 -5.47 -10.54
N GLY A 22 3.26 -5.94 -9.94
CA GLY A 22 3.12 -7.27 -9.33
C GLY A 22 3.39 -7.32 -7.83
N ASP A 23 3.51 -6.18 -7.14
CA ASP A 23 3.71 -6.11 -5.69
C ASP A 23 2.40 -5.90 -4.91
N GLU A 24 2.44 -6.25 -3.62
CA GLU A 24 1.31 -6.07 -2.70
C GLU A 24 1.68 -5.13 -1.55
N ILE A 25 0.82 -4.14 -1.30
CA ILE A 25 0.91 -3.24 -0.15
C ILE A 25 -0.23 -3.55 0.81
N LEU A 26 0.14 -3.93 2.02
CA LEU A 26 -0.71 -4.35 3.10
C LEU A 26 -0.83 -3.24 4.15
N LEU A 27 -2.01 -2.64 4.24
CA LEU A 27 -2.34 -1.59 5.20
C LEU A 27 -2.72 -2.23 6.54
N LYS A 28 -1.95 -1.98 7.60
CA LYS A 28 -2.39 -2.27 8.97
C LYS A 28 -3.58 -1.39 9.35
N SER A 29 -4.33 -1.81 10.35
CA SER A 29 -5.41 -1.00 10.92
C SER A 29 -4.87 0.35 11.40
N GLY A 30 -5.43 1.44 10.87
CA GLY A 30 -4.97 2.79 11.16
C GLY A 30 -5.65 3.84 10.30
N ASN A 31 -5.41 5.10 10.62
CA ASN A 31 -5.85 6.23 9.80
C ASN A 31 -4.68 6.70 8.91
N TYR A 32 -4.87 6.61 7.60
CA TYR A 32 -3.90 7.08 6.59
C TYR A 32 -4.29 8.44 6.00
N GLY A 33 -5.46 8.98 6.39
CA GLY A 33 -6.03 10.23 5.89
C GLY A 33 -6.35 10.19 4.40
N ASP A 34 -6.59 11.38 3.84
CA ASP A 34 -6.77 11.53 2.40
C ASP A 34 -5.43 11.34 1.67
N LEU A 35 -5.48 10.56 0.60
CA LEU A 35 -4.32 10.22 -0.22
C LEU A 35 -4.70 10.26 -1.70
N THR A 36 -3.85 10.89 -2.50
CA THR A 36 -3.94 10.84 -3.96
C THR A 36 -2.78 9.98 -4.48
N LEU A 37 -3.10 8.97 -5.27
CA LEU A 37 -2.12 8.08 -5.89
C LEU A 37 -1.95 8.48 -7.36
N THR A 38 -0.76 8.97 -7.70
CA THR A 38 -0.44 9.43 -9.06
C THR A 38 0.83 8.74 -9.58
N GLN A 39 0.89 7.42 -9.50
CA GLN A 39 2.03 6.64 -10.00
C GLN A 39 1.63 5.75 -11.16
N ASP A 40 2.53 5.68 -12.15
CA ASP A 40 2.44 4.80 -13.30
C ASP A 40 3.26 3.54 -13.01
N PHE A 41 2.58 2.40 -12.94
CA PHE A 41 3.21 1.09 -12.80
C PHE A 41 3.11 0.33 -14.13
N SER A 42 4.16 -0.41 -14.49
CA SER A 42 4.16 -1.24 -15.70
C SER A 42 3.21 -2.45 -15.61
N SER A 43 2.87 -2.87 -14.40
CA SER A 43 1.89 -3.93 -14.09
C SER A 43 1.10 -3.57 -12.83
N GLU A 44 0.04 -4.34 -12.54
CA GLU A 44 -0.86 -4.14 -11.40
C GLU A 44 -0.11 -4.08 -10.05
N VAL A 45 -0.46 -3.12 -9.20
CA VAL A 45 -0.04 -3.07 -7.80
C VAL A 45 -1.28 -3.18 -6.93
N THR A 46 -1.28 -4.16 -6.02
CA THR A 46 -2.43 -4.39 -5.13
C THR A 46 -2.22 -3.66 -3.82
N ILE A 47 -3.19 -2.85 -3.42
CA ILE A 47 -3.20 -2.19 -2.10
C ILE A 47 -4.44 -2.69 -1.35
N ARG A 48 -4.25 -3.34 -0.19
CA ARG A 48 -5.36 -3.87 0.61
C ARG A 48 -5.11 -3.74 2.10
N ALA A 49 -6.19 -3.71 2.88
CA ALA A 49 -6.11 -3.87 4.33
C ALA A 49 -5.63 -5.29 4.70
N ILE A 50 -4.79 -5.40 5.73
CA ILE A 50 -4.45 -6.69 6.35
C ILE A 50 -5.71 -7.31 6.93
N ASP A 51 -6.41 -6.55 7.76
CA ASP A 51 -7.66 -6.96 8.38
C ASP A 51 -8.83 -6.46 7.53
N GLN A 52 -9.19 -7.26 6.54
CA GLN A 52 -10.28 -6.97 5.60
C GLN A 52 -11.67 -7.06 6.24
N TYR A 53 -11.77 -7.67 7.43
CA TYR A 53 -13.04 -7.98 8.10
C TYR A 53 -13.22 -7.27 9.44
N GLY A 54 -12.28 -6.40 9.85
CA GLY A 54 -12.28 -5.77 11.17
C GLY A 54 -11.92 -6.75 12.29
N ALA A 55 -11.33 -6.21 13.35
CA ALA A 55 -11.12 -6.93 14.62
C ALA A 55 -12.38 -6.87 15.49
#